data_AF-A0A1V6ELN9-F1
#
_entry.id   AF-A0A1V6ELN9-F1
#
_cell.length_a   1.000
_cell.length_b   1.000
_cell.length_c   1.000
_cell.angle_alpha   90.00
_cell.angle_beta   90.00
_cell.angle_gamma   90.00
#
_symmetry.space_group_name_H-M   'P 1'
#
loop_
_entity.id
_entity.type
_entity.pdbx_description
1 polymer ?
#
loop_
_entity_poly.entity_id
_entity_poly.type
_entity_poly.pdbx_seq_one_letter_code
_entity_poly.pdbx_strand_id
1 'polypeptide(L)'
;MAEALLTAGESSLDLCWRLPLDDEYAEGLKSPFADVANVAGRAGGAVTAAKFLQRFASGLDWAHLDIAGTAWKGGAAKGATGRPVGLLVDYLLSVVKEQGARGSMPTKAGRSGRSTGTRSKGGL
;
A
#
# COMPACT_ATOMS: atom_id res chain seq x y z
N MET A 1 -1.18 2.54 -1.96
CA MET A 1 -0.50 2.44 -0.65
C MET A 1 0.99 2.75 -0.69
N ALA A 2 1.78 2.16 -1.61
CA ALA A 2 3.23 2.38 -1.66
C ALA A 2 3.65 3.86 -1.74
N GLU A 3 3.01 4.65 -2.61
CA GLU A 3 3.27 6.10 -2.72
C GLU A 3 3.04 6.84 -1.38
N ALA A 4 1.93 6.55 -0.71
CA ALA A 4 1.60 7.17 0.57
C ALA A 4 2.64 6.85 1.66
N LEU A 5 3.20 5.63 1.66
CA LEU A 5 4.29 5.26 2.57
C LEU A 5 5.61 5.95 2.22
N LEU A 6 5.90 6.16 0.93
CA LEU A 6 7.07 6.93 0.49
C LEU A 6 6.95 8.39 0.92
N THR A 7 5.82 9.04 0.64
CA THR A 7 5.55 10.41 1.07
C THR A 7 5.61 10.55 2.60
N ALA A 8 5.05 9.59 3.35
CA ALA A 8 5.14 9.59 4.82
C ALA A 8 6.58 9.42 5.33
N GLY A 9 7.40 8.64 4.62
CA GLY A 9 8.82 8.51 4.94
C GLY A 9 9.59 9.81 4.71
N GLU A 10 9.28 10.53 3.63
CA GLU A 10 9.88 11.83 3.31
C GLU A 10 9.48 12.92 4.32
N SER A 11 8.19 13.03 4.66
CA SER A 11 7.67 14.03 5.61
C SER A 11 8.20 13.83 7.04
N SER A 12 8.34 12.57 7.46
CA SER A 12 8.80 12.21 8.82
C SER A 12 10.31 12.08 8.95
N LEU A 13 11.05 12.22 7.84
CA LEU A 13 12.49 11.92 7.74
C LEU A 13 12.86 10.47 8.13
N ASP A 14 11.89 9.56 8.09
CA ASP A 14 12.05 8.13 8.32
C ASP A 14 11.89 7.38 6.98
N LEU A 15 12.90 7.54 6.13
CA LEU A 15 12.84 7.13 4.72
C LEU A 15 12.62 5.62 4.53
N CYS A 16 11.81 5.28 3.53
CA CYS A 16 11.71 3.93 2.98
C CYS A 16 12.02 3.95 1.49
N TRP A 17 12.33 2.78 0.92
CA TRP A 17 12.57 2.63 -0.51
C TRP A 17 11.81 1.43 -1.04
N ARG A 18 11.09 1.62 -2.15
CA ARG A 18 10.31 0.55 -2.77
C ARG A 18 11.23 -0.37 -3.58
N LEU A 19 11.14 -1.66 -3.30
CA LEU A 19 11.75 -2.71 -4.11
C LEU A 19 10.72 -3.32 -5.08
N PRO A 20 11.17 -3.86 -6.24
CA PRO A 20 10.29 -4.56 -7.16
C PRO A 20 9.72 -5.83 -6.52
N LEU A 21 8.54 -6.25 -6.99
CA LEU A 21 7.90 -7.52 -6.65
C LEU A 21 7.46 -8.21 -7.94
N ASP A 22 8.39 -8.30 -8.89
CA ASP A 22 8.15 -8.94 -10.18
C ASP A 22 8.03 -10.47 -10.00
N ASP A 23 7.35 -11.14 -10.91
CA ASP A 23 6.96 -12.55 -10.73
C ASP A 23 8.14 -13.52 -10.86
N GLU A 24 9.21 -13.11 -11.53
CA GLU A 24 10.47 -13.86 -11.66
C GLU A 24 11.09 -14.18 -10.29
N TYR A 25 10.86 -13.34 -9.28
CA TYR A 25 11.34 -13.60 -7.91
C TYR A 25 10.59 -14.76 -7.22
N ALA A 26 9.40 -15.14 -7.70
CA ALA A 26 8.65 -16.27 -7.16
C ALA A 26 9.20 -17.64 -7.57
N GLU A 27 10.01 -17.70 -8.64
CA GLU A 27 10.62 -18.94 -9.14
C GLU A 27 11.53 -19.58 -8.09
N GLY A 28 12.28 -18.77 -7.35
CA GLY A 28 13.16 -19.23 -6.27
C GLY A 28 12.43 -19.81 -5.06
N LEU A 29 11.10 -19.70 -5.00
CA LEU A 29 10.26 -20.21 -3.91
C LEU A 29 9.53 -21.50 -4.28
N LYS A 30 9.77 -22.08 -5.46
CA LYS A 30 9.19 -23.37 -5.84
C LYS A 30 9.77 -24.49 -4.98
N SER A 31 8.91 -25.40 -4.52
CA SER A 31 9.30 -26.59 -3.79
C SER A 31 8.80 -27.85 -4.52
N PRO A 32 9.60 -28.92 -4.59
CA PRO A 32 9.16 -30.18 -5.18
C PRO A 32 8.23 -30.98 -4.26
N PHE A 33 8.10 -30.59 -2.99
CA PHE A 33 7.35 -31.35 -1.97
C PHE A 33 6.18 -30.58 -1.36
N ALA A 34 6.18 -29.25 -1.46
CA ALA A 34 5.21 -28.38 -0.81
C ALA A 34 4.79 -27.25 -1.76
N ASP A 35 3.71 -26.55 -1.43
CA ASP A 35 3.18 -25.46 -2.26
C ASP A 35 4.17 -24.30 -2.42
N VAL A 36 5.05 -24.09 -1.43
CA VAL A 36 6.05 -23.03 -1.43
C VAL A 36 7.21 -23.34 -0.49
N ALA A 37 8.43 -22.97 -0.86
CA ALA A 37 9.60 -22.94 0.02
C ALA A 37 9.66 -21.62 0.80
N ASN A 38 10.06 -21.65 2.08
CA ASN A 38 10.16 -20.46 2.93
C ASN A 38 11.44 -19.63 2.71
N VAL A 39 12.42 -20.18 1.99
CA VAL A 39 13.70 -19.54 1.71
C VAL A 39 14.03 -19.75 0.25
N ALA A 40 14.45 -18.68 -0.41
CA ALA A 40 15.06 -18.74 -1.75
C ALA A 40 16.59 -18.69 -1.66
N GLY A 41 17.27 -18.73 -2.80
CA GLY A 41 18.72 -18.51 -2.86
C GLY A 41 19.16 -17.15 -2.29
N ARG A 42 20.47 -16.95 -2.14
CA ARG A 42 21.05 -15.77 -1.46
C ARG A 42 20.81 -14.44 -2.21
N ALA A 43 20.64 -14.48 -3.53
CA ALA A 43 20.40 -13.29 -4.34
C ALA A 43 18.96 -12.79 -4.16
N GLY A 44 18.78 -11.50 -3.88
CA GLY A 44 17.44 -10.89 -3.78
C GLY A 44 16.63 -11.32 -2.55
N GLY A 45 17.28 -11.76 -1.47
CA GLY A 45 16.62 -12.33 -0.29
C GLY A 45 15.48 -11.48 0.30
N ALA A 46 15.61 -10.15 0.34
CA ALA A 46 14.54 -9.26 0.82
C ALA A 46 13.29 -9.30 -0.09
N VAL A 47 13.50 -9.35 -1.40
CA VAL A 47 12.41 -9.40 -2.40
C VAL A 47 11.73 -10.78 -2.38
N THR A 48 12.50 -11.86 -2.30
CA THR A 48 11.93 -13.21 -2.24
C THR A 48 11.20 -13.48 -0.92
N ALA A 49 11.68 -12.95 0.20
CA ALA A 49 10.95 -12.98 1.47
C ALA A 49 9.62 -12.22 1.36
N ALA A 50 9.62 -11.02 0.77
CA ALA A 50 8.39 -10.26 0.54
C ALA A 50 7.42 -11.00 -0.41
N LYS A 51 7.92 -11.67 -1.46
CA LYS A 51 7.11 -12.54 -2.34
C LYS A 51 6.50 -13.73 -1.60
N PHE A 52 7.25 -14.33 -0.67
CA PHE A 52 6.70 -15.39 0.18
C PHE A 52 5.52 -14.87 1.01
N LEU A 53 5.67 -13.71 1.66
CA LEU A 53 4.60 -13.08 2.44
C LEU A 53 3.39 -12.69 1.59
N GLN A 54 3.61 -12.20 0.37
CA GLN A 54 2.54 -11.77 -0.55
C GLN A 54 1.51 -12.88 -0.80
N ARG A 55 1.92 -14.15 -0.80
CA ARG A 55 1.01 -15.30 -0.99
C ARG A 55 -0.11 -15.37 0.05
N PHE A 56 0.12 -14.83 1.24
CA PHE A 56 -0.83 -14.82 2.35
C PHE A 56 -1.62 -13.51 2.48
N ALA A 57 -1.31 -12.50 1.66
CA ALA A 57 -1.95 -11.19 1.68
C ALA A 57 -2.89 -10.97 0.49
N SER A 58 -3.25 -12.04 -0.22
CA SER A 58 -4.15 -11.95 -1.39
C SER A 58 -5.50 -11.35 -1.01
N GLY A 59 -5.98 -10.41 -1.83
CA GLY A 59 -7.24 -9.69 -1.59
C GLY A 59 -7.14 -8.52 -0.61
N LEU A 60 -5.95 -8.21 -0.09
CA LEU A 60 -5.70 -7.06 0.79
C LEU A 60 -4.83 -6.01 0.10
N ASP A 61 -5.11 -4.74 0.38
CA ASP A 61 -4.14 -3.67 0.15
C ASP A 61 -2.99 -3.84 1.17
N TRP A 62 -1.83 -4.31 0.70
CA TRP A 62 -0.73 -4.75 1.57
C TRP A 62 0.62 -4.14 1.16
N ALA A 63 1.47 -3.94 2.17
CA ALA A 63 2.88 -3.59 2.02
C ALA A 63 3.69 -4.24 3.13
N HIS A 64 4.95 -4.54 2.81
CA HIS A 64 5.95 -5.01 3.75
C HIS A 64 7.04 -3.97 3.92
N LEU A 65 7.38 -3.65 5.16
CA LEU A 65 8.55 -2.85 5.51
C LEU A 65 9.60 -3.79 6.11
N ASP A 66 10.66 -4.08 5.35
CA ASP A 66 11.83 -4.77 5.88
C ASP A 66 12.69 -3.76 6.66
N ILE A 67 12.73 -3.93 7.97
CA ILE A 67 13.39 -3.00 8.91
C ILE A 67 14.68 -3.57 9.50
N ALA A 68 15.15 -4.73 9.02
CA ALA A 68 16.35 -5.37 9.57
C ALA A 68 17.58 -4.45 9.54
N GLY A 69 17.68 -3.59 8.51
CA GLY A 69 18.77 -2.61 8.37
C GLY A 69 18.57 -1.28 9.12
N THR A 70 17.35 -0.97 9.57
CA THR A 70 17.00 0.36 10.09
C THR A 70 16.61 0.36 11.57
N ALA A 71 16.16 -0.77 12.11
CA ALA A 71 15.61 -0.89 13.46
C ALA A 71 16.67 -0.81 14.57
N TRP A 72 17.93 -1.13 14.28
CA TRP A 72 19.02 -1.10 15.26
C TRP A 72 20.35 -0.62 14.67
N LYS A 73 21.21 -0.10 15.53
CA LYS A 73 22.61 0.22 15.21
C LYS A 73 23.54 -0.77 15.91
N GLY A 74 24.66 -1.08 15.26
CA GLY A 74 25.76 -1.87 15.82
C GLY A 74 26.90 -1.00 16.36
N GLY A 75 27.98 -1.65 16.79
CA GLY A 75 29.22 -0.99 17.22
C GLY A 75 29.06 -0.15 18.50
N ALA A 76 29.80 0.96 18.58
CA ALA A 76 29.81 1.83 19.76
C ALA A 76 28.46 2.52 20.03
N ALA A 77 27.61 2.68 19.01
CA ALA A 77 26.28 3.25 19.11
C ALA A 77 25.18 2.17 19.18
N LYS A 78 25.47 1.03 19.81
CA LYS A 78 24.54 -0.10 19.92
C LYS A 78 23.23 0.31 20.57
N GLY A 79 22.12 0.08 19.88
CA GLY A 79 20.79 0.39 20.40
C GLY A 79 19.71 0.31 19.34
N ALA A 80 18.46 0.23 19.80
CA ALA A 80 17.30 0.37 18.93
C ALA A 80 17.15 1.83 18.45
N THR A 81 16.71 2.02 17.21
CA THR A 81 16.54 3.36 16.62
C THR A 81 15.13 3.92 16.79
N GLY A 82 14.15 3.07 17.08
CA GLY A 82 12.73 3.41 17.07
C GLY A 82 12.10 3.50 15.68
N ARG A 83 12.85 3.22 14.61
CA ARG A 83 12.30 3.16 13.25
C ARG A 83 11.47 1.88 13.05
N PRO A 84 10.34 1.90 12.31
CA PRO A 84 9.85 2.99 11.46
C PRO A 84 8.69 3.79 12.10
N VAL A 85 8.76 4.12 13.40
CA VAL A 85 7.62 4.77 14.10
C VAL A 85 7.23 6.11 13.46
N GLY A 86 8.20 6.93 13.06
CA GLY A 86 7.93 8.24 12.43
C GLY A 86 7.11 8.10 11.15
N LEU A 87 7.55 7.19 10.26
CA LEU A 87 6.86 6.90 9.00
C LEU A 87 5.43 6.39 9.26
N LEU A 88 5.25 5.42 10.16
CA LEU A 88 3.95 4.80 10.40
C LEU A 88 2.95 5.79 11.01
N VAL A 89 3.39 6.63 11.95
CA VAL A 89 2.52 7.65 12.55
C VAL A 89 2.10 8.68 11.50
N ASP A 90 3.03 9.17 10.68
CA ASP A 90 2.71 10.14 9.63
C ASP A 90 1.75 9.55 8.58
N TYR A 91 1.97 8.30 8.17
CA TYR A 91 1.07 7.56 7.29
C TYR A 91 -0.35 7.44 7.87
N LEU A 92 -0.49 7.07 9.14
CA LEU A 92 -1.82 6.97 9.77
C LEU A 92 -2.53 8.33 9.84
N LEU A 93 -1.78 9.40 10.16
CA LEU A 93 -2.33 10.76 10.19
C LEU A 93 -2.79 11.22 8.80
N SER A 94 -2.06 10.88 7.73
CA SER A 94 -2.47 11.21 6.36
C SER A 94 -3.74 10.46 5.96
N VAL A 95 -3.84 9.17 6.28
CA VAL A 95 -5.05 8.36 6.04
C VAL A 95 -6.28 8.96 6.74
N VAL A 96 -6.15 9.36 8.01
CA VAL A 96 -7.26 9.99 8.75
C VAL A 96 -7.69 11.32 8.11
N LYS A 97 -6.74 12.16 7.70
CA LYS A 97 -7.03 13.44 7.01
C LYS A 97 -7.81 13.21 5.71
N GLU A 98 -7.39 12.23 4.90
CA GLU A 98 -8.08 11.89 3.66
C GLU A 98 -9.49 11.34 3.90
N GLN A 99 -9.68 10.51 4.93
CA GLN A 99 -11.01 9.98 5.28
C GLN A 99 -11.95 11.11 5.74
N GLY A 100 -11.46 12.05 6.55
CA GLY A 100 -12.22 13.22 6.97
C GLY A 100 -12.64 14.11 5.79
N ALA A 101 -11.78 14.25 4.77
CA ALA A 101 -12.09 14.98 3.55
C ALA A 101 -13.12 14.26 2.67
N ARG A 102 -13.04 12.93 2.55
CA ARG A 102 -14.04 12.13 1.80
C ARG A 102 -15.41 12.13 2.47
N GLY A 103 -15.46 12.19 3.80
CA GLY A 103 -16.70 12.27 4.58
C GLY A 103 -17.43 13.62 4.50
N SER A 104 -16.75 14.70 4.10
CA SER A 104 -17.34 16.06 4.04
C SER A 104 -17.78 16.52 2.65
N MET A 105 -17.58 15.70 1.61
CA MET A 105 -17.99 16.03 0.24
C MET A 105 -19.52 16.04 0.10
N PRO A 106 -20.14 17.15 -0.35
CA PRO A 106 -21.59 17.21 -0.52
C PRO A 106 -22.04 16.25 -1.63
N THR A 107 -23.02 15.40 -1.32
CA THR A 107 -23.65 14.50 -2.27
C THR A 107 -24.36 15.33 -3.35
N LYS A 108 -23.95 15.20 -4.62
CA LYS A 108 -24.61 15.88 -5.74
C LYS A 108 -26.10 15.54 -5.75
N ALA A 109 -26.95 16.53 -5.50
CA ALA A 109 -28.40 16.41 -5.62
C ALA A 109 -28.79 16.04 -7.06
N GLY A 110 -29.61 15.00 -7.20
CA GLY A 110 -30.07 14.47 -8.48
C GLY A 110 -30.83 15.52 -9.29
N ARG A 111 -30.45 15.70 -10.55
CA ARG A 111 -31.14 16.59 -11.48
C ARG A 111 -32.36 15.85 -12.06
N SER A 112 -33.52 16.02 -11.43
CA SER A 112 -34.81 15.57 -11.97
C SER A 112 -35.23 16.48 -13.13
N GLY A 113 -35.06 16.00 -14.37
CA GLY A 113 -35.59 16.63 -15.57
C GLY A 113 -37.00 16.12 -15.86
N ARG A 114 -38.02 16.90 -15.51
CA ARG A 114 -39.42 16.63 -15.88
C ARG A 114 -39.66 17.15 -17.30
N SER A 115 -39.81 16.27 -18.29
CA SER A 115 -40.23 16.68 -19.64
C SER A 115 -41.75 16.74 -19.72
N THR A 116 -42.30 17.96 -19.80
CA THR A 116 -43.71 18.19 -20.18
C THR A 116 -43.81 18.25 -21.70
N GLY A 117 -44.33 17.19 -22.32
CA GLY A 117 -44.68 17.17 -23.75
C GLY A 117 -46.05 17.81 -23.99
N THR A 118 -46.06 18.92 -24.71
CA THR A 118 -47.24 19.64 -25.18
C THR A 118 -47.88 18.89 -26.36
N ARG A 119 -49.15 18.47 -26.24
CA ARG A 119 -49.96 17.99 -27.38
C ARG A 119 -50.41 19.19 -28.22
N SER A 120 -50.06 19.24 -29.50
CA SER A 120 -50.77 20.07 -30.49
C SER A 120 -51.85 19.26 -31.21
N LYS A 121 -52.99 19.92 -31.43
CA LYS A 121 -54.15 19.47 -32.22
C LYS A 121 -54.06 20.04 -33.64
N GLY A 122 -54.69 19.32 -34.59
CA GLY A 122 -55.21 19.83 -35.86
C GLY A 122 -54.24 19.64 -37.04
N GLY A 123 -54.65 19.20 -38.22
CA GLY A 123 -55.98 18.95 -38.79
C GLY A 123 -55.83 18.83 -40.32
N LEU A 124 -56.87 18.25 -40.95
CA LEU A 124 -57.07 17.93 -42.38
C LEU A 124 -56.36 16.68 -42.91
#